data_AF-A0A7N8YB83-F1
#
_entry.id   AF-A0A7N8YB83-F1
#
_cell.length_a   1.000
_cell.length_b   1.000
_cell.length_c   1.000
_cell.angle_alpha   90.00
_cell.angle_beta   90.00
_cell.angle_gamma   90.00
#
_symmetry.space_group_name_H-M   'P 1'
#
loop_
_entity.id
_entity.type
_entity.pdbx_description
1 polymer ?
#
loop_
_entity_poly.entity_id
_entity_poly.type
_entity_poly.pdbx_seq_one_letter_code
_entity_poly.pdbx_strand_id
1 'polypeptide(L)'
;MDLESLYRGVEQSINHTRAGRTRRQSLDRAYNIEVLLGVDDSVVQFHGKEHVQKYLLTLMNIVNEIYHDQSLGAKINVVLVRIIMLGYGKSMSLIELGNPSQSLENVCRWAFLQQKQDTGDAEYHDHAIFLTRQEFGPTGMQGYAPVTGMCHPVRSCTLNHEDGFSSAFVVAHETGHVLGMEHDGQGNRCGDEVHMGSIMAPLVQAAFHRFHWSRCSMQELGRYLHSYDCLRDDPFDHNWPSLPQLPGLHYSMNEQCRFDFGVGYTMCTAYRTFDPCKQLWCSHPDNPFFCKTKKGPPIDGTMCGNGKHCFKGHCIWLTPDIIKQDGNWGSWSEFGQCSRTCGGGVQFRTRDCDNPRPANGGRTCVGATYQFQMCNIKECEDIYSDPREEQCHAWDPRLEFYSDKHHWLPYEHPDSNKRCHLHCQSKETRDVVFMQRMVLDGTRCSYKDPHSVCVRGECEVKRCGVGI
;
A
#
# COMPACT_ATOMS: atom_id res chain seq x y z
N MET A 1 47.47 -23.71 -14.01
CA MET A 1 46.48 -23.01 -13.15
C MET A 1 46.98 -21.60 -13.00
N ASP A 2 46.29 -20.66 -13.64
CA ASP A 2 46.84 -19.39 -14.07
C ASP A 2 46.62 -18.28 -13.03
N LEU A 3 47.64 -17.44 -12.79
CA LEU A 3 47.68 -16.44 -11.72
C LEU A 3 46.64 -15.32 -11.91
N GLU A 4 46.16 -15.13 -13.15
CA GLU A 4 45.05 -14.22 -13.51
C GLU A 4 43.69 -14.65 -12.94
N SER A 5 43.48 -15.96 -12.73
CA SER A 5 42.22 -16.47 -12.18
C SER A 5 42.05 -16.19 -10.69
N LEU A 6 43.17 -16.11 -9.95
CA LEU A 6 43.18 -15.75 -8.53
C LEU A 6 42.91 -14.25 -8.33
N TYR A 7 43.43 -13.39 -9.20
CA TYR A 7 43.21 -11.93 -9.12
C TYR A 7 41.75 -11.53 -9.40
N ARG A 8 41.09 -12.17 -10.38
CA ARG A 8 39.65 -11.97 -10.63
C ARG A 8 38.77 -12.43 -9.46
N GLY A 9 39.16 -13.51 -8.78
CA GLY A 9 38.45 -14.00 -7.59
C GLY A 9 38.53 -13.02 -6.41
N VAL A 10 39.67 -12.33 -6.25
CA VAL A 10 39.86 -11.36 -5.16
C VAL A 10 39.12 -10.04 -5.45
N GLU A 11 39.11 -9.54 -6.70
CA GLU A 11 38.31 -8.34 -7.06
C GLU A 11 36.80 -8.57 -6.93
N GLN A 12 36.30 -9.77 -7.25
CA GLN A 12 34.89 -10.13 -7.01
C GLN A 12 34.56 -10.21 -5.52
N SER A 13 35.49 -10.68 -4.67
CA SER A 13 35.30 -10.73 -3.22
C SER A 13 35.30 -9.35 -2.54
N ILE A 14 36.09 -8.40 -3.07
CA ILE A 14 36.17 -7.01 -2.56
C ILE A 14 34.94 -6.20 -2.99
N ASN A 15 34.37 -6.48 -4.16
CA ASN A 15 33.10 -5.88 -4.59
C ASN A 15 31.89 -6.41 -3.79
N HIS A 16 31.89 -7.68 -3.39
CA HIS A 16 30.85 -8.24 -2.52
C HIS A 16 30.92 -7.74 -1.07
N THR A 17 32.11 -7.41 -0.55
CA THR A 17 32.26 -6.85 0.81
C THR A 17 32.03 -5.34 0.89
N ARG A 18 32.07 -4.61 -0.24
CA ARG A 18 31.66 -3.18 -0.31
C ARG A 18 30.18 -2.95 -0.64
N ALA A 19 29.48 -3.93 -1.18
CA ALA A 19 28.03 -3.90 -1.39
C ALA A 19 27.22 -4.27 -0.12
N GLY A 20 27.87 -4.81 0.90
CA GLY A 20 27.27 -5.20 2.19
C GLY A 20 27.31 -4.12 3.26
N ARG A 21 27.09 -2.84 2.93
CA ARG A 21 26.56 -1.91 3.93
C ARG A 21 25.06 -2.00 3.82
N THR A 22 24.47 -2.91 4.58
CA THR A 22 23.03 -2.98 4.85
C THR A 22 22.60 -1.57 5.22
N ARG A 23 22.00 -0.88 4.23
CA ARG A 23 21.35 0.41 4.40
C ARG A 23 20.41 0.18 5.57
N ARG A 24 20.66 0.84 6.72
CA ARG A 24 19.77 0.79 7.88
C ARG A 24 18.35 0.93 7.33
N GLN A 25 17.59 -0.17 7.38
CA GLN A 25 16.26 -0.24 6.84
C GLN A 25 15.49 0.90 7.49
N SER A 26 15.02 1.83 6.66
CA SER A 26 14.11 2.87 7.09
C SER A 26 12.90 2.14 7.68
N LEU A 27 12.71 2.26 9.00
CA LEU A 27 11.56 1.73 9.77
C LEU A 27 10.20 2.24 9.26
N ASP A 28 10.19 3.03 8.19
CA ASP A 28 9.06 3.83 7.72
C ASP A 28 8.65 3.51 6.28
N ARG A 29 9.23 2.48 5.63
CA ARG A 29 8.85 2.10 4.25
C ARG A 29 7.56 1.27 4.30
N ALA A 30 6.54 1.69 3.54
CA ALA A 30 5.34 0.89 3.33
C ALA A 30 5.63 -0.26 2.37
N TYR A 31 4.90 -1.35 2.55
CA TYR A 31 4.86 -2.49 1.64
C TYR A 31 3.50 -2.52 0.96
N ASN A 32 3.46 -2.81 -0.32
CA ASN A 32 2.23 -2.92 -1.10
C ASN A 32 2.06 -4.38 -1.52
N ILE A 33 0.88 -4.94 -1.32
CA ILE A 33 0.51 -6.27 -1.83
C ILE A 33 -0.46 -6.02 -2.99
N GLU A 34 0.02 -6.20 -4.21
CA GLU A 34 -0.80 -6.12 -5.42
C GLU A 34 -1.64 -7.39 -5.56
N VAL A 35 -2.97 -7.24 -5.50
CA VAL A 35 -3.91 -8.35 -5.39
C VAL A 35 -4.73 -8.55 -6.67
N LEU A 36 -4.67 -9.78 -7.19
CA LEU A 36 -5.67 -10.31 -8.10
C LEU A 36 -6.81 -10.94 -7.30
N LEU A 37 -8.03 -10.41 -7.43
CA LEU A 37 -9.22 -10.99 -6.81
C LEU A 37 -10.01 -11.84 -7.82
N GLY A 38 -9.99 -13.15 -7.60
CA GLY A 38 -10.81 -14.11 -8.34
C GLY A 38 -12.09 -14.43 -7.58
N VAL A 39 -13.23 -14.44 -8.27
CA VAL A 39 -14.49 -14.91 -7.69
C VAL A 39 -15.16 -15.91 -8.61
N ASP A 40 -15.73 -16.95 -8.02
CA ASP A 40 -16.45 -17.95 -8.78
C ASP A 40 -17.90 -17.55 -9.08
N ASP A 41 -18.56 -18.34 -9.92
CA ASP A 41 -19.94 -18.09 -10.34
C ASP A 41 -20.92 -18.13 -9.15
N SER A 42 -20.62 -18.87 -8.08
CA SER A 42 -21.50 -18.95 -6.91
C SER A 42 -21.58 -17.62 -6.14
N VAL A 43 -20.46 -16.89 -6.03
CA VAL A 43 -20.43 -15.54 -5.45
C VAL A 43 -21.21 -14.56 -6.34
N VAL A 44 -20.99 -14.64 -7.65
CA VAL A 44 -21.65 -13.76 -8.64
C VAL A 44 -23.16 -13.97 -8.67
N GLN A 45 -23.62 -15.22 -8.63
CA GLN A 45 -25.06 -15.54 -8.59
C GLN A 45 -25.72 -15.05 -7.31
N PHE A 46 -25.03 -15.15 -6.17
CA PHE A 46 -25.58 -14.79 -4.88
C PHE A 46 -25.75 -13.26 -4.71
N HIS A 47 -24.72 -12.49 -5.07
CA HIS A 47 -24.73 -11.02 -4.97
C HIS A 47 -25.41 -10.35 -6.15
N GLY A 48 -25.47 -11.00 -7.30
CA GLY A 48 -25.96 -10.44 -8.55
C GLY A 48 -24.87 -9.64 -9.28
N LYS A 49 -24.85 -9.73 -10.61
CA LYS A 49 -23.79 -9.13 -11.46
C LYS A 49 -23.64 -7.61 -11.29
N GLU A 50 -24.73 -6.90 -10.99
CA GLU A 50 -24.72 -5.44 -10.83
C GLU A 50 -24.13 -4.99 -9.48
N HIS A 51 -24.23 -5.82 -8.44
CA HIS A 51 -23.86 -5.44 -7.07
C HIS A 51 -22.57 -6.10 -6.59
N VAL A 52 -22.17 -7.22 -7.19
CA VAL A 52 -21.00 -8.00 -6.77
C VAL A 52 -19.72 -7.16 -6.77
N GLN A 53 -19.49 -6.32 -7.78
CA GLN A 53 -18.28 -5.49 -7.83
C GLN A 53 -18.19 -4.55 -6.61
N LYS A 54 -19.29 -3.89 -6.25
CA LYS A 54 -19.33 -2.99 -5.09
C LYS A 54 -19.10 -3.75 -3.78
N TYR A 55 -19.70 -4.94 -3.66
CA TYR A 55 -19.49 -5.84 -2.54
C TYR A 55 -18.01 -6.21 -2.38
N LEU A 56 -17.36 -6.65 -3.46
CA LEU A 56 -15.96 -7.05 -3.46
C LEU A 56 -15.01 -5.91 -3.11
N LEU A 57 -15.24 -4.72 -3.66
CA LEU A 57 -14.47 -3.54 -3.30
C LEU A 57 -14.62 -3.21 -1.81
N THR A 58 -15.84 -3.30 -1.27
CA THR A 58 -16.10 -3.09 0.16
C THR A 58 -15.36 -4.12 1.03
N LEU A 59 -15.41 -5.39 0.64
CA LEU A 59 -14.71 -6.48 1.33
C LEU A 59 -13.20 -6.24 1.34
N MET A 60 -12.59 -5.91 0.20
CA MET A 60 -11.16 -5.66 0.11
C MET A 60 -10.72 -4.40 0.86
N ASN A 61 -11.58 -3.38 0.95
CA ASN A 61 -11.29 -2.23 1.81
C ASN A 61 -11.23 -2.63 3.29
N ILE A 62 -12.13 -3.50 3.75
CA ILE A 62 -12.08 -4.04 5.12
C ILE A 62 -10.78 -4.82 5.32
N VAL A 63 -10.37 -5.65 4.36
CA VAL A 63 -9.09 -6.38 4.42
C VAL A 63 -7.92 -5.39 4.53
N ASN A 64 -7.91 -4.33 3.72
CA ASN A 64 -6.88 -3.30 3.79
C ASN A 64 -6.83 -2.61 5.17
N GLU A 65 -7.98 -2.25 5.75
CA GLU A 65 -8.05 -1.67 7.11
C GLU A 65 -7.51 -2.64 8.18
N ILE A 66 -7.73 -3.95 8.03
CA ILE A 66 -7.18 -4.96 8.94
C ILE A 66 -5.64 -4.94 8.88
N TYR A 67 -5.03 -4.79 7.71
CA TYR A 67 -3.57 -4.69 7.54
C TYR A 67 -2.99 -3.33 7.94
N HIS A 68 -3.82 -2.29 8.03
CA HIS A 68 -3.43 -0.98 8.56
C HIS A 68 -3.49 -0.89 10.08
N ASP A 69 -3.96 -1.93 10.77
CA ASP A 69 -3.98 -1.96 12.23
C ASP A 69 -2.57 -1.88 12.82
N GLN A 70 -2.39 -0.99 13.79
CA GLN A 70 -1.09 -0.66 14.37
C GLN A 70 -0.41 -1.86 15.05
N SER A 71 -1.18 -2.85 15.50
CA SER A 71 -0.65 -4.06 16.14
C SER A 71 0.17 -4.95 15.19
N LEU A 72 0.01 -4.79 13.87
CA LEU A 72 0.81 -5.52 12.87
C LEU A 72 2.30 -5.18 12.94
N GLY A 73 2.65 -3.96 13.39
CA GLY A 73 4.03 -3.47 13.50
C GLY A 73 4.71 -3.18 12.15
N ALA A 74 3.99 -3.27 11.03
CA ALA A 74 4.44 -2.91 9.70
C ALA A 74 3.32 -2.20 8.93
N LYS A 75 3.69 -1.28 8.03
CA LYS A 75 2.72 -0.60 7.14
C LYS A 75 2.56 -1.42 5.87
N ILE A 76 1.45 -2.15 5.75
CA ILE A 76 1.12 -2.96 4.58
C ILE A 76 -0.16 -2.43 3.94
N ASN A 77 -0.08 -2.07 2.66
CA ASN A 77 -1.23 -1.71 1.84
C ASN A 77 -1.67 -2.93 1.03
N VAL A 78 -2.95 -3.25 1.05
CA VAL A 78 -3.55 -4.29 0.19
C VAL A 78 -4.22 -3.61 -0.98
N VAL A 79 -3.63 -3.74 -2.17
CA VAL A 79 -4.03 -2.95 -3.34
C VAL A 79 -4.64 -3.87 -4.39
N LEU A 80 -5.91 -3.65 -4.70
CA LEU A 80 -6.60 -4.43 -5.70
C LEU A 80 -6.21 -3.96 -7.10
N VAL A 81 -5.51 -4.80 -7.87
CA VAL A 81 -5.11 -4.46 -9.25
C VAL A 81 -6.15 -4.92 -10.27
N ARG A 82 -6.83 -6.04 -10.01
CA ARG A 82 -7.72 -6.69 -10.98
C ARG A 82 -8.77 -7.58 -10.31
N ILE A 83 -9.98 -7.57 -10.86
CA ILE A 83 -11.07 -8.49 -10.48
C ILE A 83 -11.39 -9.40 -11.66
N ILE A 84 -11.43 -10.71 -11.42
CA ILE A 84 -11.88 -11.69 -12.42
C ILE A 84 -13.08 -12.46 -11.88
N MET A 85 -14.21 -12.32 -12.56
CA MET A 85 -15.43 -13.08 -12.29
C MET A 85 -15.50 -14.28 -13.23
N LEU A 86 -15.46 -15.49 -12.68
CA LEU A 86 -15.48 -16.72 -13.46
C LEU A 86 -16.91 -17.14 -13.79
N GLY A 87 -17.08 -17.69 -14.99
CA GLY A 87 -18.32 -18.37 -15.36
C GLY A 87 -18.43 -19.75 -14.72
N TYR A 88 -19.66 -20.30 -14.71
CA TYR A 88 -19.99 -21.60 -14.12
C TYR A 88 -19.03 -22.73 -14.49
N GLY A 89 -18.75 -22.94 -15.79
CA GLY A 89 -17.92 -24.06 -16.25
C GLY A 89 -16.48 -24.02 -15.72
N LYS A 90 -15.88 -22.83 -15.63
CA LYS A 90 -14.54 -22.68 -15.06
C LYS A 90 -14.55 -22.82 -13.54
N SER A 91 -15.59 -22.29 -12.88
CA SER A 91 -15.79 -22.38 -11.43
C SER A 91 -15.81 -23.83 -10.94
N MET A 92 -16.52 -24.71 -11.65
CA MET A 92 -16.59 -26.14 -11.32
C MET A 92 -15.26 -26.88 -11.48
N SER A 93 -14.34 -26.38 -12.31
CA SER A 93 -13.02 -27.00 -12.49
C SER A 93 -12.00 -26.61 -11.42
N LEU A 94 -12.29 -25.57 -10.63
CA LEU A 94 -11.34 -25.04 -9.63
C LEU A 94 -11.61 -25.59 -8.23
N ILE A 95 -12.87 -25.91 -7.91
CA ILE A 95 -13.28 -26.33 -6.57
C ILE A 95 -13.64 -27.81 -6.57
N GLU A 96 -12.86 -28.58 -5.82
CA GLU A 96 -13.03 -30.02 -5.64
C GLU A 96 -13.66 -30.29 -4.27
N LEU A 97 -14.88 -30.83 -4.28
CA LEU A 97 -15.67 -31.06 -3.07
C LEU A 97 -14.93 -31.98 -2.08
N GLY A 98 -14.72 -31.50 -0.86
CA GLY A 98 -14.05 -32.26 0.20
C GLY A 98 -12.54 -32.42 0.03
N ASN A 99 -11.92 -31.78 -0.96
CA ASN A 99 -10.47 -31.78 -1.16
C ASN A 99 -9.94 -30.33 -1.21
N PRO A 100 -9.70 -29.71 -0.02
CA PRO A 100 -9.25 -28.32 0.05
C PRO A 100 -7.84 -28.14 -0.54
N SER A 101 -6.99 -29.16 -0.42
CA SER A 101 -5.64 -29.14 -0.97
C SER A 101 -5.64 -29.07 -2.50
N GLN A 102 -6.44 -29.93 -3.15
CA GLN A 102 -6.55 -29.91 -4.61
C GLN A 102 -7.23 -28.64 -5.12
N SER A 103 -8.25 -28.16 -4.41
CA SER A 103 -8.93 -26.90 -4.75
C SER A 103 -7.97 -25.72 -4.72
N LEU A 104 -7.14 -25.61 -3.68
CA LEU A 104 -6.12 -24.57 -3.59
C LEU A 104 -5.08 -24.70 -4.72
N GLU A 105 -4.57 -25.91 -5.00
CA GLU A 105 -3.61 -26.11 -6.10
C GLU A 105 -4.19 -25.65 -7.45
N ASN A 106 -5.45 -26.00 -7.74
CA ASN A 106 -6.15 -25.58 -8.94
C ASN A 106 -6.28 -24.06 -9.04
N VAL A 107 -6.63 -23.40 -7.93
CA VAL A 107 -6.73 -21.94 -7.81
C VAL A 107 -5.39 -21.26 -8.01
N CYS A 108 -4.34 -21.73 -7.34
CA CYS A 108 -2.98 -21.20 -7.46
C CYS A 108 -2.45 -21.32 -8.89
N ARG A 109 -2.70 -22.47 -9.53
CA ARG A 109 -2.36 -22.68 -10.95
C ARG A 109 -3.16 -21.75 -11.85
N TRP A 110 -4.44 -21.55 -11.59
CA TRP A 110 -5.26 -20.60 -12.35
C TRP A 110 -4.75 -19.17 -12.21
N ALA A 111 -4.42 -18.74 -10.99
CA ALA A 111 -3.86 -17.42 -10.71
C ALA A 111 -2.53 -17.19 -11.43
N PHE A 112 -1.63 -18.18 -11.40
CA PHE A 112 -0.38 -18.16 -12.16
C PHE A 112 -0.62 -17.94 -13.66
N LEU A 113 -1.65 -18.56 -14.24
CA LEU A 113 -2.01 -18.35 -15.65
C LEU A 113 -2.60 -16.97 -15.94
N GLN A 114 -3.03 -16.22 -14.93
CA GLN A 114 -3.51 -14.84 -15.09
C GLN A 114 -2.37 -13.81 -14.97
N GLN A 115 -1.19 -14.24 -14.56
CA GLN A 115 -0.06 -13.36 -14.28
C GLN A 115 0.43 -12.64 -15.54
N LYS A 116 0.75 -11.35 -15.40
CA LYS A 116 1.35 -10.54 -16.46
C LYS A 116 2.84 -10.83 -16.53
N GLN A 117 3.38 -10.85 -17.75
CA GLN A 117 4.80 -11.16 -17.95
C GLN A 117 5.70 -10.00 -17.52
N ASP A 118 5.23 -8.77 -17.72
CA ASP A 118 5.93 -7.55 -17.33
C ASP A 118 5.52 -7.18 -15.90
N THR A 119 6.50 -7.02 -15.01
CA THR A 119 6.30 -6.56 -13.64
C THR A 119 5.93 -5.08 -13.58
N GLY A 120 6.16 -4.32 -14.65
CA GLY A 120 5.70 -2.94 -14.80
C GLY A 120 4.30 -2.81 -15.41
N ASP A 121 3.54 -3.90 -15.54
CA ASP A 121 2.15 -3.87 -16.00
C ASP A 121 1.21 -3.45 -14.85
N ALA A 122 0.29 -2.54 -15.10
CA ALA A 122 -0.69 -2.09 -14.10
C ALA A 122 -1.66 -3.19 -13.63
N GLU A 123 -1.71 -4.35 -14.30
CA GLU A 123 -2.46 -5.53 -13.88
C GLU A 123 -1.55 -6.66 -13.35
N TYR A 124 -0.26 -6.41 -13.13
CA TYR A 124 0.64 -7.34 -12.44
C TYR A 124 0.19 -7.51 -10.98
N HIS A 125 0.34 -8.71 -10.41
CA HIS A 125 -0.07 -8.99 -9.03
C HIS A 125 0.97 -9.81 -8.27
N ASP A 126 1.15 -9.50 -6.99
CA ASP A 126 1.98 -10.26 -6.06
C ASP A 126 1.26 -11.46 -5.49
N HIS A 127 -0.05 -11.31 -5.30
CA HIS A 127 -0.89 -12.21 -4.53
C HIS A 127 -2.26 -12.40 -5.17
N ALA A 128 -2.78 -13.62 -5.13
CA ALA A 128 -4.12 -13.93 -5.62
C ALA A 128 -5.04 -14.35 -4.47
N ILE A 129 -6.21 -13.74 -4.40
CA ILE A 129 -7.26 -14.08 -3.43
C ILE A 129 -8.43 -14.65 -4.21
N PHE A 130 -8.83 -15.87 -3.87
CA PHE A 130 -9.97 -16.52 -4.50
C PHE A 130 -11.14 -16.65 -3.52
N LEU A 131 -12.33 -16.22 -3.93
CA LEU A 131 -13.55 -16.30 -3.15
C LEU A 131 -14.55 -17.26 -3.78
N THR A 132 -15.14 -18.13 -2.96
CA THR A 132 -16.18 -19.07 -3.37
C THR A 132 -17.25 -19.21 -2.29
N ARG A 133 -18.51 -19.43 -2.68
CA ARG A 133 -19.57 -19.87 -1.74
C ARG A 133 -19.75 -21.39 -1.73
N GLN A 134 -18.91 -22.12 -2.45
CA GLN A 134 -18.92 -23.58 -2.47
C GLN A 134 -18.15 -24.13 -1.28
N GLU A 135 -18.55 -25.33 -0.83
CA GLU A 135 -17.82 -26.07 0.19
C GLU A 135 -16.63 -26.79 -0.45
N PHE A 136 -15.41 -26.42 -0.06
CA PHE A 136 -14.17 -27.05 -0.55
C PHE A 136 -13.46 -27.90 0.52
N GLY A 137 -13.84 -27.75 1.78
CA GLY A 137 -13.20 -28.39 2.94
C GLY A 137 -14.18 -29.03 3.91
N PRO A 138 -13.70 -29.60 5.03
CA PRO A 138 -14.56 -30.11 6.09
C PRO A 138 -15.43 -28.99 6.68
N THR A 139 -16.58 -29.35 7.24
CA THR A 139 -17.53 -28.39 7.82
C THR A 139 -16.84 -27.47 8.82
N GLY A 140 -16.95 -26.15 8.60
CA GLY A 140 -16.33 -25.11 9.43
C GLY A 140 -14.97 -24.61 8.93
N MET A 141 -14.37 -25.22 7.90
CA MET A 141 -13.21 -24.66 7.20
C MET A 141 -13.68 -23.48 6.33
N GLN A 142 -13.17 -22.28 6.64
CA GLN A 142 -13.52 -21.06 5.92
C GLN A 142 -12.42 -20.58 4.97
N GLY A 143 -11.19 -21.04 5.15
CA GLY A 143 -10.04 -20.61 4.35
C GLY A 143 -8.99 -21.71 4.26
N TYR A 144 -8.16 -21.62 3.23
CA TYR A 144 -6.99 -22.47 3.07
C TYR A 144 -5.90 -21.75 2.26
N ALA A 145 -4.69 -21.76 2.80
CA ALA A 145 -3.53 -21.10 2.20
C ALA A 145 -2.22 -21.84 2.50
N PRO A 146 -1.20 -21.68 1.65
CA PRO A 146 0.14 -22.15 1.99
C PRO A 146 0.76 -21.24 3.05
N VAL A 147 1.46 -21.82 4.02
CA VAL A 147 2.30 -21.05 4.93
C VAL A 147 3.58 -20.67 4.20
N THR A 148 3.87 -19.38 4.13
CA THR A 148 4.85 -18.74 3.23
C THR A 148 4.55 -18.95 1.74
N GLY A 149 5.00 -18.00 0.94
CA GLY A 149 4.83 -18.06 -0.52
C GLY A 149 4.46 -16.72 -1.14
N MET A 150 4.45 -15.63 -0.38
CA MET A 150 4.29 -14.29 -0.94
C MET A 150 5.37 -14.03 -2.01
N CYS A 151 4.98 -13.37 -3.10
CA CYS A 151 5.77 -13.20 -4.34
C CYS A 151 6.07 -14.49 -5.14
N HIS A 152 5.68 -15.68 -4.66
CA HIS A 152 5.98 -16.92 -5.37
C HIS A 152 4.91 -17.20 -6.43
N PRO A 153 5.30 -17.47 -7.70
CA PRO A 153 4.37 -17.51 -8.83
C PRO A 153 3.24 -18.54 -8.71
N VAL A 154 3.47 -19.65 -7.99
CA VAL A 154 2.49 -20.74 -7.81
C VAL A 154 2.08 -20.98 -6.36
N ARG A 155 2.54 -20.13 -5.42
CA ARG A 155 2.23 -20.27 -3.99
C ARG A 155 1.64 -19.00 -3.38
N SER A 156 1.69 -17.86 -4.07
CA SER A 156 1.09 -16.62 -3.57
C SER A 156 -0.41 -16.57 -3.86
N CYS A 157 -1.18 -17.41 -3.18
CA CYS A 157 -2.60 -17.64 -3.44
C CYS A 157 -3.34 -18.06 -2.18
N THR A 158 -4.60 -17.65 -2.05
CA THR A 158 -5.51 -18.06 -0.96
C THR A 158 -6.85 -18.50 -1.52
N LEU A 159 -7.46 -19.51 -0.90
CA LEU A 159 -8.83 -19.96 -1.19
C LEU A 159 -9.70 -19.69 0.03
N ASN A 160 -10.74 -18.87 -0.14
CA ASN A 160 -11.56 -18.38 0.95
C ASN A 160 -13.05 -18.62 0.66
N HIS A 161 -13.76 -19.09 1.67
CA HIS A 161 -15.21 -19.18 1.66
C HIS A 161 -15.81 -17.79 1.91
N GLU A 162 -16.66 -17.34 1.00
CA GLU A 162 -17.35 -16.07 1.06
C GLU A 162 -18.70 -16.26 1.74
N ASP A 163 -18.87 -15.63 2.90
CA ASP A 163 -20.06 -15.79 3.73
C ASP A 163 -20.54 -14.46 4.34
N GLY A 164 -20.35 -13.36 3.63
CA GLY A 164 -20.60 -12.00 4.10
C GLY A 164 -19.32 -11.26 4.49
N PHE A 165 -19.45 -10.03 5.00
CA PHE A 165 -18.29 -9.18 5.25
C PHE A 165 -17.33 -9.72 6.32
N SER A 166 -17.78 -10.63 7.19
CA SER A 166 -16.91 -11.31 8.15
C SER A 166 -15.84 -12.17 7.48
N SER A 167 -16.04 -12.59 6.22
CA SER A 167 -15.01 -13.32 5.46
C SER A 167 -13.76 -12.48 5.21
N ALA A 168 -13.79 -11.16 5.38
CA ALA A 168 -12.60 -10.32 5.33
C ALA A 168 -11.55 -10.72 6.38
N PHE A 169 -11.98 -11.14 7.57
CA PHE A 169 -11.05 -11.64 8.60
C PHE A 169 -10.41 -12.97 8.20
N VAL A 170 -11.15 -13.81 7.46
CA VAL A 170 -10.62 -15.05 6.90
C VAL A 170 -9.61 -14.73 5.81
N VAL A 171 -9.94 -13.83 4.87
CA VAL A 171 -9.02 -13.39 3.83
C VAL A 171 -7.72 -12.83 4.42
N ALA A 172 -7.82 -11.96 5.42
CA ALA A 172 -6.64 -11.42 6.11
C ALA A 172 -5.83 -12.51 6.84
N HIS A 173 -6.51 -13.48 7.46
CA HIS A 173 -5.86 -14.63 8.10
C HIS A 173 -5.08 -15.48 7.09
N GLU A 174 -5.71 -15.86 5.98
CA GLU A 174 -5.10 -16.69 4.94
C GLU A 174 -3.94 -15.96 4.25
N THR A 175 -4.07 -14.66 3.95
CA THR A 175 -2.95 -13.85 3.44
C THR A 175 -1.84 -13.72 4.49
N GLY A 176 -2.17 -13.69 5.79
CA GLY A 176 -1.22 -13.78 6.90
C GLY A 176 -0.36 -15.05 6.86
N HIS A 177 -0.96 -16.21 6.56
CA HIS A 177 -0.20 -17.44 6.33
C HIS A 177 0.78 -17.31 5.17
N VAL A 178 0.36 -16.72 4.05
CA VAL A 178 1.23 -16.54 2.87
C VAL A 178 2.41 -15.60 3.16
N LEU A 179 2.23 -14.65 4.08
CA LEU A 179 3.29 -13.78 4.64
C LEU A 179 4.19 -14.49 5.67
N GLY A 180 3.88 -15.74 6.04
CA GLY A 180 4.69 -16.57 6.93
C GLY A 180 4.27 -16.54 8.39
N MET A 181 3.05 -16.08 8.70
CA MET A 181 2.51 -16.12 10.07
C MET A 181 1.89 -17.50 10.36
N GLU A 182 2.09 -17.99 11.57
CA GLU A 182 1.45 -19.21 12.07
C GLU A 182 0.28 -18.89 13.01
N HIS A 183 -0.47 -19.92 13.36
CA HIS A 183 -1.59 -19.78 14.28
C HIS A 183 -1.16 -19.37 15.69
N ASP A 184 -1.92 -18.46 16.30
CA ASP A 184 -1.72 -18.10 17.70
C ASP A 184 -2.10 -19.24 18.65
N GLY A 185 -1.21 -19.52 19.60
CA GLY A 185 -1.38 -20.59 20.58
C GLY A 185 -1.10 -22.00 20.05
N GLN A 186 -0.72 -22.16 18.79
CA GLN A 186 -0.22 -23.42 18.23
C GLN A 186 1.28 -23.30 18.01
N GLY A 187 2.08 -23.94 18.87
CA GLY A 187 3.54 -23.88 18.76
C GLY A 187 4.20 -22.56 19.18
N ASN A 188 3.42 -21.53 19.52
CA ASN A 188 3.90 -20.24 20.03
C ASN A 188 3.24 -19.84 21.36
N ARG A 189 3.64 -18.68 21.92
CA ARG A 189 3.24 -18.20 23.25
C ARG A 189 2.06 -17.21 23.22
N CYS A 190 1.30 -17.15 22.13
CA CYS A 190 0.22 -16.16 21.94
C CYS A 190 -1.20 -16.73 22.13
N GLY A 191 -1.33 -17.86 22.83
CA GLY A 191 -2.63 -18.47 23.12
C GLY A 191 -3.56 -17.61 23.98
N ASP A 192 -3.01 -16.70 24.79
CA ASP A 192 -3.76 -15.71 25.57
C ASP A 192 -4.48 -14.68 24.71
N GLU A 193 -3.93 -14.37 23.53
CA GLU A 193 -4.46 -13.33 22.63
C GLU A 193 -5.56 -13.86 21.69
N VAL A 194 -5.69 -15.19 21.55
CA VAL A 194 -6.74 -15.86 20.76
C VAL A 194 -8.13 -15.39 21.19
N HIS A 195 -8.40 -15.33 22.49
CA HIS A 195 -9.69 -14.90 23.02
C HIS A 195 -9.91 -13.38 22.95
N MET A 196 -8.85 -12.61 22.72
CA MET A 196 -8.91 -11.15 22.59
C MET A 196 -9.34 -10.71 21.18
N GLY A 197 -9.41 -11.64 20.23
CA GLY A 197 -9.78 -11.35 18.84
C GLY A 197 -8.59 -11.29 17.90
N SER A 198 -7.51 -12.03 18.19
CA SER A 198 -6.37 -12.11 17.28
C SER A 198 -6.79 -12.65 15.90
N ILE A 199 -6.27 -12.03 14.84
CA ILE A 199 -6.56 -12.41 13.45
C ILE A 199 -6.05 -13.82 13.15
N MET A 200 -4.85 -14.19 13.62
CA MET A 200 -4.25 -15.52 13.41
C MET A 200 -4.74 -16.59 14.40
N ALA A 201 -5.85 -16.35 15.09
CA ALA A 201 -6.50 -17.38 15.91
C ALA A 201 -6.98 -18.57 15.04
N PRO A 202 -6.75 -19.84 15.45
CA PRO A 202 -7.19 -21.02 14.68
C PRO A 202 -8.69 -21.10 14.41
N LEU A 203 -9.48 -20.46 15.26
CA LEU A 203 -10.91 -20.26 15.08
C LEU A 203 -11.16 -18.76 15.08
N VAL A 204 -11.79 -18.24 14.03
CA VAL A 204 -12.07 -16.82 13.87
C VAL A 204 -12.74 -16.26 15.14
N GLN A 205 -12.01 -15.41 15.86
CA GLN A 205 -12.48 -14.67 17.05
C GLN A 205 -12.55 -13.16 16.81
N ALA A 206 -11.90 -12.68 15.76
CA ALA A 206 -11.92 -11.29 15.33
C ALA A 206 -13.33 -10.85 14.90
N ALA A 207 -13.67 -9.59 15.15
CA ALA A 207 -14.91 -8.95 14.76
C ALA A 207 -14.65 -7.46 14.47
N PHE A 208 -15.54 -6.77 13.74
CA PHE A 208 -15.31 -5.38 13.31
C PHE A 208 -15.01 -4.36 14.42
N HIS A 209 -15.48 -4.60 15.65
CA HIS A 209 -15.19 -3.73 16.81
C HIS A 209 -14.05 -4.23 17.69
N ARG A 210 -13.48 -5.41 17.38
CA ARG A 210 -12.48 -6.09 18.21
C ARG A 210 -11.67 -7.07 17.37
N PHE A 211 -10.55 -6.59 16.86
CA PHE A 211 -9.53 -7.38 16.18
C PHE A 211 -8.16 -6.76 16.43
N HIS A 212 -7.12 -7.58 16.35
CA HIS A 212 -5.71 -7.15 16.37
C HIS A 212 -4.82 -8.26 15.81
N TRP A 213 -3.59 -7.94 15.44
CA TRP A 213 -2.53 -8.89 15.15
C TRP A 213 -1.75 -9.18 16.44
N SER A 214 -1.48 -10.44 16.72
CA SER A 214 -0.78 -10.80 17.95
C SER A 214 0.68 -10.37 17.93
N ARG A 215 1.30 -10.35 19.12
CA ARG A 215 2.75 -10.18 19.25
C ARG A 215 3.55 -11.26 18.49
N CYS A 216 3.00 -12.47 18.29
CA CYS A 216 3.63 -13.53 17.52
C CYS A 216 3.54 -13.24 16.03
N SER A 217 2.35 -12.87 15.53
CA SER A 217 2.13 -12.47 14.13
C SER A 217 3.05 -11.32 13.71
N MET A 218 3.15 -10.26 14.54
CA MET A 218 4.06 -9.14 14.31
C MET A 218 5.53 -9.60 14.19
N GLN A 219 5.98 -10.49 15.09
CA GLN A 219 7.35 -11.00 15.09
C GLN A 219 7.64 -11.90 13.89
N GLU A 220 6.71 -12.78 13.55
CA GLU A 220 6.81 -13.71 12.42
C GLU A 220 6.83 -12.96 11.09
N LEU A 221 5.95 -11.98 10.92
CA LEU A 221 5.97 -11.07 9.78
C LEU A 221 7.34 -10.40 9.64
N GLY A 222 7.86 -9.81 10.73
CA GLY A 222 9.16 -9.14 10.73
C GLY A 222 10.32 -10.03 10.29
N ARG A 223 10.22 -11.36 10.48
CA ARG A 223 11.24 -12.32 10.02
C ARG A 223 11.25 -12.50 8.51
N TYR A 224 10.10 -12.41 7.83
CA TYR A 224 9.99 -12.70 6.40
C TYR A 224 9.81 -11.45 5.54
N LEU A 225 9.27 -10.36 6.08
CA LEU A 225 8.89 -9.17 5.32
C LEU A 225 10.02 -8.57 4.48
N HIS A 226 11.26 -8.62 4.98
CA HIS A 226 12.43 -8.15 4.25
C HIS A 226 12.84 -9.07 3.09
N SER A 227 12.39 -10.32 3.04
CA SER A 227 12.69 -11.26 1.96
C SER A 227 11.75 -11.13 0.75
N TYR A 228 10.64 -10.40 0.91
CA TYR A 228 9.66 -10.18 -0.15
C TYR A 228 9.98 -8.88 -0.90
N ASP A 229 10.75 -9.01 -1.98
CA ASP A 229 11.15 -7.86 -2.81
C ASP A 229 10.01 -7.34 -3.70
N CYS A 230 9.02 -8.17 -4.05
CA CYS A 230 7.87 -7.76 -4.86
C CYS A 230 6.91 -6.81 -4.13
N LEU A 231 6.98 -6.72 -2.81
CA LEU A 231 6.07 -5.87 -2.05
C LEU A 231 6.55 -4.43 -1.91
N ARG A 232 7.63 -4.08 -2.63
CA ARG A 232 8.44 -2.88 -2.34
C ARG A 232 8.24 -1.78 -3.36
N ASP A 233 7.75 -2.10 -4.53
CA ASP A 233 7.37 -1.13 -5.54
C ASP A 233 6.05 -0.46 -5.18
N ASP A 234 5.86 0.71 -5.77
CA ASP A 234 4.66 1.50 -5.60
C ASP A 234 3.65 1.03 -6.65
N PRO A 235 2.40 0.72 -6.24
CA PRO A 235 1.38 0.21 -7.15
C PRO A 235 1.01 1.27 -8.18
N PHE A 236 0.56 0.83 -9.34
CA PHE A 236 0.06 1.73 -10.37
C PHE A 236 -1.21 2.46 -9.91
N ASP A 237 -1.39 3.71 -10.37
CA ASP A 237 -2.63 4.45 -10.15
C ASP A 237 -3.81 3.74 -10.83
N HIS A 238 -4.69 3.14 -10.03
CA HIS A 238 -5.90 2.49 -10.51
C HIS A 238 -7.10 3.45 -10.49
N ASN A 239 -7.95 3.33 -11.51
CA ASN A 239 -9.20 4.10 -11.64
C ASN A 239 -10.39 3.46 -10.89
N TRP A 240 -10.15 2.78 -9.75
CA TRP A 240 -11.25 2.24 -8.95
C TRP A 240 -12.08 3.38 -8.34
N PRO A 241 -13.42 3.24 -8.26
CA PRO A 241 -14.24 4.23 -7.61
C PRO A 241 -13.87 4.32 -6.14
N SER A 242 -13.72 5.54 -5.62
CA SER A 242 -13.51 5.76 -4.19
C SER A 242 -14.70 5.19 -3.41
N LEU A 243 -14.41 4.27 -2.49
CA LEU A 243 -15.44 3.73 -1.63
C LEU A 243 -15.87 4.77 -0.58
N PRO A 244 -17.14 4.75 -0.19
CA PRO A 244 -17.60 5.55 0.93
C PRO A 244 -16.90 5.09 2.20
N GLN A 245 -16.42 6.05 2.98
CA GLN A 245 -15.75 5.83 4.27
C GLN A 245 -16.56 4.93 5.23
N LEU A 246 -17.89 5.04 5.16
CA LEU A 246 -18.83 4.25 5.95
C LEU A 246 -19.61 3.33 5.01
N PRO A 247 -19.10 2.12 4.73
CA PRO A 247 -19.74 1.23 3.78
C PRO A 247 -21.16 0.85 4.18
N GLY A 248 -21.48 0.80 5.48
CA GLY A 248 -22.81 0.50 5.99
C GLY A 248 -23.92 1.46 5.55
N LEU A 249 -23.59 2.65 5.04
CA LEU A 249 -24.57 3.56 4.42
C LEU A 249 -25.22 2.95 3.16
N HIS A 250 -24.58 1.96 2.56
CA HIS A 250 -25.07 1.27 1.37
C HIS A 250 -25.52 -0.17 1.64
N TYR A 251 -25.38 -0.66 2.86
CA TYR A 251 -25.76 -2.03 3.23
C TYR A 251 -26.60 -2.00 4.50
N SER A 252 -27.89 -2.25 4.34
CA SER A 252 -28.84 -2.38 5.43
C SER A 252 -28.54 -3.60 6.31
N MET A 253 -29.13 -3.64 7.51
CA MET A 253 -29.05 -4.81 8.40
C MET A 253 -29.63 -6.06 7.73
N ASN A 254 -30.68 -5.90 6.91
CA ASN A 254 -31.31 -7.02 6.21
C ASN A 254 -30.40 -7.59 5.13
N GLU A 255 -29.70 -6.74 4.37
CA GLU A 255 -28.74 -7.20 3.37
C GLU A 255 -27.56 -7.92 4.03
N GLN A 256 -27.06 -7.41 5.15
CA GLN A 256 -26.00 -8.10 5.90
C GLN A 256 -26.48 -9.45 6.45
N CYS A 257 -27.69 -9.53 6.99
CA CYS A 257 -28.30 -10.81 7.37
C CYS A 257 -28.43 -11.79 6.20
N ARG A 258 -28.80 -11.27 5.01
CA ARG A 258 -28.85 -12.05 3.78
C ARG A 258 -27.47 -12.61 3.46
N PHE A 259 -26.42 -11.80 3.53
CA PHE A 259 -25.06 -12.22 3.22
C PHE A 259 -24.56 -13.30 4.19
N ASP A 260 -24.81 -13.11 5.48
CA ASP A 260 -24.36 -14.01 6.53
C ASP A 260 -25.05 -15.39 6.50
N PHE A 261 -26.36 -15.42 6.29
CA PHE A 261 -27.19 -16.63 6.48
C PHE A 261 -27.91 -17.12 5.24
N GLY A 262 -27.86 -16.37 4.14
CA GLY A 262 -28.47 -16.71 2.87
C GLY A 262 -29.76 -15.95 2.58
N VAL A 263 -30.34 -16.26 1.42
CA VAL A 263 -31.56 -15.62 0.91
C VAL A 263 -32.71 -15.78 1.91
N GLY A 264 -33.47 -14.71 2.12
CA GLY A 264 -34.63 -14.69 3.01
C GLY A 264 -34.34 -14.26 4.45
N TYR A 265 -33.10 -14.33 4.93
CA TYR A 265 -32.76 -13.85 6.27
C TYR A 265 -32.83 -12.32 6.37
N THR A 266 -33.43 -11.84 7.45
CA THR A 266 -33.58 -10.41 7.77
C THR A 266 -33.25 -10.15 9.23
N MET A 267 -33.16 -8.88 9.64
CA MET A 267 -32.86 -8.52 11.03
C MET A 267 -33.91 -9.08 11.99
N CYS A 268 -33.45 -9.74 13.05
CA CYS A 268 -34.33 -10.41 14.00
C CYS A 268 -35.02 -9.41 14.93
N THR A 269 -36.35 -9.40 14.89
CA THR A 269 -37.17 -8.47 15.69
C THR A 269 -37.71 -9.07 16.99
N ALA A 270 -37.41 -10.34 17.26
CA ALA A 270 -37.88 -11.05 18.45
C ALA A 270 -37.29 -10.49 19.76
N TYR A 271 -36.06 -9.97 19.73
CA TYR A 271 -35.40 -9.37 20.89
C TYR A 271 -35.20 -7.86 20.72
N ARG A 272 -36.16 -7.06 21.18
CA ARG A 272 -36.12 -5.58 21.02
C ARG A 272 -35.15 -4.85 21.93
N THR A 273 -34.57 -5.51 22.93
CA THR A 273 -33.71 -4.88 23.96
C THR A 273 -32.23 -4.89 23.62
N PHE A 274 -31.80 -5.54 22.54
CA PHE A 274 -30.39 -5.58 22.16
C PHE A 274 -30.02 -4.36 21.32
N ASP A 275 -28.83 -3.81 21.60
CA ASP A 275 -28.19 -2.84 20.73
C ASP A 275 -27.74 -3.57 19.45
N PRO A 276 -28.39 -3.33 18.29
CA PRO A 276 -28.09 -4.06 17.07
C PRO A 276 -26.68 -3.76 16.55
N CYS A 277 -26.06 -2.65 17.00
CA CYS A 277 -24.69 -2.32 16.64
C CYS A 277 -23.66 -3.10 17.43
N LYS A 278 -24.02 -3.82 18.51
CA LYS A 278 -23.08 -4.71 19.21
C LYS A 278 -22.98 -6.06 18.53
N GLN A 279 -24.12 -6.56 18.06
CA GLN A 279 -24.23 -7.86 17.44
C GLN A 279 -25.44 -7.93 16.50
N LEU A 280 -25.20 -8.34 15.25
CA LEU A 280 -26.28 -8.49 14.28
C LEU A 280 -26.98 -9.85 14.48
N TRP A 281 -28.25 -9.80 14.85
CA TRP A 281 -29.12 -10.97 14.97
C TRP A 281 -30.06 -11.04 13.77
N CYS A 282 -30.21 -12.23 13.18
CA CYS A 282 -30.93 -12.48 11.96
C CYS A 282 -31.92 -13.63 12.11
N SER A 283 -33.07 -13.55 11.46
CA SER A 283 -34.09 -14.60 11.43
C SER A 283 -34.64 -14.80 10.03
N HIS A 284 -35.10 -16.02 9.76
CA HIS A 284 -35.87 -16.30 8.56
C HIS A 284 -37.38 -16.02 8.81
N PRO A 285 -38.13 -15.43 7.86
CA PRO A 285 -39.56 -15.14 8.00
C PRO A 285 -40.41 -16.37 8.36
N ASP A 286 -40.00 -17.56 7.92
CA ASP A 286 -40.69 -18.83 8.25
C ASP A 286 -40.55 -19.22 9.74
N ASN A 287 -39.52 -18.71 10.42
CA ASN A 287 -39.31 -18.95 11.85
C ASN A 287 -38.76 -17.67 12.53
N PRO A 288 -39.60 -16.64 12.72
CA PRO A 288 -39.17 -15.31 13.13
C PRO A 288 -38.68 -15.24 14.58
N PHE A 289 -38.97 -16.26 15.40
CA PHE A 289 -38.52 -16.35 16.79
C PHE A 289 -37.15 -17.00 16.95
N PHE A 290 -36.67 -17.68 15.90
CA PHE A 290 -35.36 -18.32 15.91
C PHE A 290 -34.30 -17.39 15.32
N CYS A 291 -33.73 -16.55 16.19
CA CYS A 291 -32.62 -15.68 15.80
C CYS A 291 -31.29 -16.44 15.80
N LYS A 292 -30.52 -16.27 14.72
CA LYS A 292 -29.12 -16.65 14.60
C LYS A 292 -28.25 -15.40 14.56
N THR A 293 -26.97 -15.54 14.85
CA THR A 293 -26.02 -14.42 14.77
C THR A 293 -24.64 -14.95 14.40
N LYS A 294 -23.90 -14.18 13.61
CA LYS A 294 -22.46 -14.37 13.44
C LYS A 294 -21.72 -13.50 14.46
N LYS A 295 -20.44 -13.78 14.65
CA LYS A 295 -19.60 -13.05 15.61
C LYS A 295 -19.22 -11.68 15.01
N GLY A 296 -20.12 -10.71 15.08
CA GLY A 296 -19.82 -9.36 14.64
C GLY A 296 -20.98 -8.38 14.73
N PRO A 297 -20.67 -7.09 14.88
CA PRO A 297 -21.65 -6.03 14.69
C PRO A 297 -21.91 -5.86 13.18
N PRO A 298 -22.98 -5.16 12.79
CA PRO A 298 -23.10 -4.62 11.46
C PRO A 298 -21.91 -3.69 11.14
N ILE A 299 -21.58 -3.56 9.86
CA ILE A 299 -20.51 -2.65 9.42
C ILE A 299 -20.83 -1.18 9.72
N ASP A 300 -19.79 -0.37 9.91
CA ASP A 300 -19.92 1.04 10.24
C ASP A 300 -20.66 1.82 9.14
N GLY A 301 -21.60 2.66 9.54
CA GLY A 301 -22.55 3.36 8.68
C GLY A 301 -23.93 2.71 8.58
N THR A 302 -24.14 1.50 9.08
CA THR A 302 -25.44 0.82 8.95
C THR A 302 -26.51 1.48 9.82
N MET A 303 -27.65 1.84 9.23
CA MET A 303 -28.76 2.46 9.96
C MET A 303 -29.29 1.54 11.07
N CYS A 304 -29.29 2.03 12.31
CA CYS A 304 -29.70 1.30 13.51
C CYS A 304 -30.94 1.88 14.20
N GLY A 305 -31.39 3.05 13.77
CA GLY A 305 -32.60 3.71 14.23
C GLY A 305 -32.87 4.97 13.41
N ASN A 306 -33.93 5.71 13.76
CA ASN A 306 -34.30 6.94 13.05
C ASN A 306 -33.13 7.95 13.04
N GLY A 307 -32.44 8.07 11.90
CA GLY A 307 -31.28 8.94 11.70
C GLY A 307 -29.99 8.52 12.42
N LYS A 308 -29.99 7.36 13.11
CA LYS A 308 -28.83 6.80 13.81
C LYS A 308 -28.19 5.69 13.00
N HIS A 309 -26.87 5.56 13.11
CA HIS A 309 -26.09 4.56 12.41
C HIS A 309 -25.11 3.87 13.37
N CYS A 310 -24.73 2.64 13.04
CA CYS A 310 -23.69 1.91 13.73
C CYS A 310 -22.33 2.55 13.43
N PHE A 311 -21.54 2.80 14.46
CA PHE A 311 -20.17 3.25 14.34
C PHE A 311 -19.36 2.70 15.51
N LYS A 312 -18.28 1.97 15.24
CA LYS A 312 -17.45 1.28 16.25
C LYS A 312 -18.26 0.47 17.25
N GLY A 313 -19.31 -0.20 16.77
CA GLY A 313 -20.17 -1.04 17.60
C GLY A 313 -21.27 -0.31 18.41
N HIS A 314 -21.50 0.98 18.16
CA HIS A 314 -22.49 1.78 18.89
C HIS A 314 -23.52 2.43 17.95
N CYS A 315 -24.79 2.50 18.37
CA CYS A 315 -25.87 3.18 17.62
C CYS A 315 -25.92 4.68 17.94
N ILE A 316 -25.29 5.50 17.11
CA ILE A 316 -25.09 6.94 17.33
C ILE A 316 -25.59 7.81 16.18
N TRP A 317 -25.75 9.11 16.43
CA TRP A 317 -25.95 10.09 15.36
C TRP A 317 -24.59 10.39 14.72
N LEU A 318 -24.47 10.20 13.41
CA LEU A 318 -23.26 10.57 12.68
C LEU A 318 -23.24 12.09 12.54
N THR A 319 -22.34 12.76 13.27
CA THR A 319 -22.04 14.18 13.05
C THR A 319 -20.79 14.31 12.21
N PRO A 320 -20.61 15.42 11.46
CA PRO A 320 -19.38 15.68 10.72
C PRO A 320 -18.12 15.50 11.57
N ASP A 321 -18.15 15.90 12.85
CA ASP A 321 -17.03 15.73 13.78
C ASP A 321 -16.70 14.27 14.11
N ILE A 322 -17.70 13.38 14.12
CA ILE A 322 -17.53 11.95 14.42
C ILE A 322 -16.97 11.20 13.21
N ILE A 323 -17.42 11.56 12.00
CA ILE A 323 -16.95 10.96 10.74
C ILE A 323 -15.75 11.71 10.15
N LYS A 324 -15.28 12.74 10.84
CA LYS A 324 -14.10 13.51 10.48
C LYS A 324 -12.89 12.61 10.49
N GLN A 325 -12.16 12.60 9.39
CA GLN A 325 -10.92 11.86 9.26
C GLN A 325 -9.83 12.85 8.91
N ASP A 326 -8.98 13.16 9.89
CA ASP A 326 -7.78 13.95 9.63
C ASP A 326 -6.84 13.16 8.72
N GLY A 327 -6.28 13.87 7.75
CA GLY A 327 -5.32 13.31 6.83
C GLY A 327 -4.02 12.99 7.56
N ASN A 328 -3.41 11.85 7.23
CA ASN A 328 -2.09 11.51 7.71
C ASN A 328 -1.17 11.14 6.55
N TRP A 329 0.13 11.40 6.75
CA TRP A 329 1.12 11.24 5.72
C TRP A 329 1.23 9.77 5.32
N GLY A 330 1.09 9.51 4.02
CA GLY A 330 1.57 8.30 3.38
C GLY A 330 3.06 8.12 3.56
N SER A 331 3.54 6.94 3.20
CA SER A 331 4.96 6.65 3.25
C SER A 331 5.73 7.53 2.26
N TRP A 332 6.99 7.80 2.61
CA TRP A 332 7.91 8.41 1.65
C TRP A 332 8.21 7.42 0.53
N SER A 333 8.15 7.89 -0.72
CA SER A 333 8.67 7.19 -1.88
C SER A 333 10.15 6.85 -1.68
N GLU A 334 10.68 5.92 -2.48
CA GLU A 334 12.12 5.81 -2.61
C GLU A 334 12.72 7.11 -3.17
N PHE A 335 13.99 7.33 -2.89
CA PHE A 335 14.71 8.42 -3.53
C PHE A 335 14.86 8.10 -5.02
N GLY A 336 14.44 9.05 -5.86
CA GLY A 336 14.62 8.99 -7.30
C GLY A 336 16.09 9.05 -7.71
N GLN A 337 16.33 9.10 -9.03
CA GLN A 337 17.68 9.22 -9.56
C GLN A 337 18.37 10.51 -9.10
N CYS A 338 19.69 10.44 -8.93
CA CYS A 338 20.49 11.61 -8.59
C CYS A 338 20.50 12.58 -9.78
N SER A 339 20.35 13.88 -9.51
CA SER A 339 20.36 14.93 -10.55
C SER A 339 21.69 15.00 -11.32
N ARG A 340 22.79 14.50 -10.74
CA ARG A 340 24.13 14.50 -11.34
C ARG A 340 24.89 13.22 -11.01
N THR A 341 25.82 12.82 -11.87
CA THR A 341 26.66 11.62 -11.69
C THR A 341 27.94 11.88 -10.87
N CYS A 342 28.37 13.14 -10.75
CA CYS A 342 29.52 13.59 -9.98
C CYS A 342 29.35 15.07 -9.55
N GLY A 343 30.28 15.57 -8.73
CA GLY A 343 30.36 16.98 -8.32
C GLY A 343 29.28 17.41 -7.32
N GLY A 344 28.50 16.46 -6.77
CA GLY A 344 27.34 16.72 -5.94
C GLY A 344 26.07 16.98 -6.77
N GLY A 345 25.09 16.09 -6.61
CA GLY A 345 23.72 16.26 -7.07
C GLY A 345 22.74 16.07 -5.92
N VAL A 346 21.45 16.15 -6.22
CA VAL A 346 20.37 15.84 -5.26
C VAL A 346 19.44 14.79 -5.82
N GLN A 347 18.87 14.01 -4.93
CA GLN A 347 17.80 13.07 -5.22
C GLN A 347 16.62 13.40 -4.32
N PHE A 348 15.41 13.25 -4.85
CA PHE A 348 14.17 13.60 -4.19
C PHE A 348 13.38 12.35 -3.83
N ARG A 349 12.59 12.45 -2.77
CA ARG A 349 11.48 11.57 -2.48
C ARG A 349 10.26 12.39 -2.12
N THR A 350 9.08 11.87 -2.40
CA THR A 350 7.79 12.52 -2.13
C THR A 350 6.95 11.66 -1.20
N ARG A 351 5.91 12.25 -0.63
CA ARG A 351 4.85 11.55 0.08
C ARG A 351 3.55 12.31 -0.11
N ASP A 352 2.45 11.59 -0.08
CA ASP A 352 1.12 12.16 -0.20
C ASP A 352 0.35 12.11 1.12
N CYS A 353 -0.67 12.93 1.24
CA CYS A 353 -1.53 12.97 2.42
C CYS A 353 -2.69 12.01 2.24
N ASP A 354 -2.39 10.70 2.29
CA ASP A 354 -3.32 9.67 1.84
C ASP A 354 -3.44 8.44 2.74
N ASN A 355 -2.77 8.43 3.90
CA ASN A 355 -2.82 7.30 4.82
C ASN A 355 -3.27 7.68 6.25
N PRO A 356 -4.53 8.10 6.44
CA PRO A 356 -5.60 8.17 5.44
C PRO A 356 -5.69 9.53 4.76
N ARG A 357 -6.45 9.62 3.66
CA ARG A 357 -6.83 10.91 3.06
C ARG A 357 -7.74 11.70 4.00
N PRO A 358 -7.59 13.02 4.09
CA PRO A 358 -8.50 13.85 4.87
C PRO A 358 -9.92 13.77 4.29
N ALA A 359 -10.91 13.54 5.15
CA ALA A 359 -12.32 13.44 4.76
C ALA A 359 -13.24 14.17 5.76
N ASN A 360 -14.41 14.60 5.28
CA ASN A 360 -15.47 15.24 6.08
C ASN A 360 -15.00 16.44 6.92
N GLY A 361 -14.19 17.32 6.33
CA GLY A 361 -13.62 18.48 7.02
C GLY A 361 -12.40 18.15 7.90
N GLY A 362 -11.83 16.96 7.74
CA GLY A 362 -10.53 16.57 8.28
C GLY A 362 -9.40 17.51 7.91
N ARG A 363 -8.44 17.67 8.80
CA ARG A 363 -7.24 18.49 8.58
C ARG A 363 -6.35 17.84 7.53
N THR A 364 -5.81 18.64 6.61
CA THR A 364 -4.75 18.17 5.72
C THR A 364 -3.47 17.92 6.52
N CYS A 365 -2.60 17.07 5.99
CA CYS A 365 -1.32 16.78 6.62
C CYS A 365 -0.46 18.05 6.70
N VAL A 366 0.18 18.24 7.85
CA VAL A 366 1.08 19.37 8.10
C VAL A 366 2.52 18.90 7.94
N GLY A 367 3.31 19.61 7.14
CA GLY A 367 4.73 19.30 6.90
C GLY A 367 5.08 19.28 5.41
N ALA A 368 6.31 18.88 5.10
CA ALA A 368 6.80 18.83 3.72
C ALA A 368 6.21 17.62 2.96
N THR A 369 5.83 17.84 1.70
CA THR A 369 5.39 16.82 0.73
C THR A 369 6.56 16.17 -0.02
N TYR A 370 7.74 16.79 0.04
CA TYR A 370 8.97 16.27 -0.55
C TYR A 370 10.14 16.39 0.42
N GLN A 371 11.13 15.53 0.24
CA GLN A 371 12.42 15.61 0.92
C GLN A 371 13.52 15.38 -0.11
N PHE A 372 14.65 16.04 0.06
CA PHE A 372 15.83 15.83 -0.78
C PHE A 372 17.03 15.40 0.07
N GLN A 373 17.98 14.74 -0.58
CA GLN A 373 19.31 14.51 -0.02
C GLN A 373 20.38 14.61 -1.11
N MET A 374 21.60 14.92 -0.70
CA MET A 374 22.75 14.97 -1.60
C MET A 374 23.14 13.55 -2.05
N CYS A 375 23.61 13.44 -3.28
CA CYS A 375 24.12 12.22 -3.88
C CYS A 375 25.33 12.54 -4.76
N ASN A 376 26.12 11.52 -5.12
CA ASN A 376 27.26 11.63 -6.02
C ASN A 376 28.23 12.81 -5.70
N ILE A 377 28.61 12.90 -4.43
CA ILE A 377 29.40 14.01 -3.86
C ILE A 377 30.88 13.97 -4.31
N LYS A 378 31.33 12.86 -4.90
CA LYS A 378 32.69 12.76 -5.44
C LYS A 378 32.86 13.80 -6.55
N GLU A 379 33.97 14.54 -6.50
CA GLU A 379 34.29 15.52 -7.54
C GLU A 379 34.37 14.85 -8.91
N CYS A 380 33.99 15.60 -9.95
CA CYS A 380 34.12 15.14 -11.32
C CYS A 380 35.60 15.07 -11.71
N GLU A 381 35.94 14.17 -12.65
CA GLU A 381 37.33 14.03 -13.15
C GLU A 381 37.83 15.35 -13.78
N ASP A 382 36.92 16.12 -14.38
CA ASP A 382 37.19 17.48 -14.80
C ASP A 382 36.97 18.46 -13.65
N ILE A 383 38.06 18.71 -12.90
CA ILE A 383 38.10 19.63 -11.76
C ILE A 383 37.86 21.10 -12.20
N TYR A 384 37.98 21.40 -13.50
CA TYR A 384 37.76 22.74 -14.04
C TYR A 384 36.34 22.95 -14.57
N SER A 385 35.48 21.92 -14.55
CA SER A 385 34.07 22.04 -14.97
C SER A 385 33.22 22.65 -13.84
N ASP A 386 32.91 23.94 -13.93
CA ASP A 386 31.92 24.56 -13.05
C ASP A 386 30.50 24.20 -13.53
N PRO A 387 29.69 23.51 -12.71
CA PRO A 387 28.34 23.09 -13.09
C PRO A 387 27.42 24.25 -13.48
N ARG A 388 27.61 25.43 -12.89
CA ARG A 388 26.82 26.62 -13.20
C ARG A 388 27.29 27.26 -14.49
N GLU A 389 28.59 27.20 -14.77
CA GLU A 389 29.18 27.63 -16.04
C GLU A 389 28.70 26.77 -17.21
N GLU A 390 28.65 25.45 -17.05
CA GLU A 390 28.08 24.52 -18.04
C GLU A 390 26.65 24.89 -18.42
N GLN A 391 25.83 25.31 -17.45
CA GLN A 391 24.45 25.74 -17.69
C GLN A 391 24.38 27.06 -18.48
N CYS A 392 25.32 27.98 -18.25
CA CYS A 392 25.44 29.21 -19.03
C CYS A 392 25.89 28.93 -20.47
N HIS A 393 26.85 28.02 -20.68
CA HIS A 393 27.32 27.63 -22.02
C HIS A 393 26.31 26.80 -22.80
N ALA A 394 25.54 25.95 -22.13
CA ALA A 394 24.49 25.14 -22.76
C ALA A 394 23.32 25.98 -23.30
N TRP A 395 23.23 27.26 -22.92
CA TRP A 395 22.29 28.19 -23.49
C TRP A 395 22.89 28.84 -24.75
N ASP A 396 22.66 28.21 -25.90
CA ASP A 396 22.89 28.81 -27.21
C ASP A 396 21.53 29.24 -27.79
N PRO A 397 21.14 30.53 -27.69
CA PRO A 397 19.94 31.01 -28.33
C PRO A 397 20.24 31.14 -29.82
N ARG A 398 19.86 30.13 -30.61
CA ARG A 398 19.65 30.28 -32.06
C ARG A 398 18.46 31.20 -32.37
N LEU A 399 18.46 32.42 -31.85
CA LEU A 399 17.49 33.49 -32.11
C LEU A 399 18.23 34.82 -32.31
N GLU A 400 18.80 34.93 -33.52
CA GLU A 400 18.78 36.05 -34.47
C GLU A 400 19.01 37.52 -34.02
N PHE A 401 19.90 38.17 -34.78
CA PHE A 401 20.19 39.61 -34.87
C PHE A 401 20.93 40.26 -33.69
N TYR A 402 22.26 40.08 -33.63
CA TYR A 402 23.30 41.12 -33.66
C TYR A 402 24.67 40.49 -33.34
N SER A 403 25.49 40.36 -34.39
CA SER A 403 26.96 40.34 -34.53
C SER A 403 27.96 39.82 -33.48
N ASP A 404 27.64 39.43 -32.24
CA ASP A 404 28.71 39.03 -31.29
C ASP A 404 28.45 37.68 -30.63
N LYS A 405 29.36 36.73 -30.84
CA LYS A 405 29.40 35.46 -30.09
C LYS A 405 29.80 35.78 -28.65
N HIS A 406 28.81 35.96 -27.79
CA HIS A 406 29.05 36.17 -26.36
C HIS A 406 29.55 34.87 -25.71
N HIS A 407 30.61 34.97 -24.90
CA HIS A 407 31.00 33.89 -23.99
C HIS A 407 30.32 34.13 -22.64
N TRP A 408 29.40 33.23 -22.28
CA TRP A 408 28.59 33.35 -21.07
C TRP A 408 29.31 32.74 -19.87
N LEU A 409 29.57 33.57 -18.87
CA LEU A 409 30.17 33.16 -17.60
C LEU A 409 29.10 33.11 -16.51
N PRO A 410 29.24 32.25 -15.49
CA PRO A 410 28.29 32.20 -14.38
C PRO A 410 28.31 33.52 -13.59
N TYR A 411 27.13 34.05 -13.27
CA TYR A 411 26.98 35.24 -12.43
C TYR A 411 26.26 34.90 -11.12
N GLU A 412 26.93 35.13 -9.99
CA GLU A 412 26.31 35.01 -8.65
C GLU A 412 25.58 36.31 -8.32
N HIS A 413 24.24 36.25 -8.27
CA HIS A 413 23.43 37.40 -7.93
C HIS A 413 23.68 37.86 -6.47
N PRO A 414 23.78 39.18 -6.19
CA PRO A 414 24.04 39.68 -4.85
C PRO A 414 22.94 39.30 -3.85
N ASP A 415 21.66 39.42 -4.27
CA ASP A 415 20.49 38.92 -3.54
C ASP A 415 20.48 37.39 -3.46
N SER A 416 20.50 36.84 -2.25
CA SER A 416 20.49 35.40 -1.96
C SER A 416 19.29 34.69 -2.57
N ASN A 417 18.12 35.34 -2.61
CA ASN A 417 16.88 34.73 -3.10
C ASN A 417 16.90 34.52 -4.62
N LYS A 418 17.81 35.18 -5.32
CA LYS A 418 17.98 35.06 -6.78
C LYS A 418 19.20 34.23 -7.17
N ARG A 419 19.96 33.70 -6.21
CA ARG A 419 21.18 32.91 -6.51
C ARG A 419 20.90 31.58 -7.19
N CYS A 420 19.68 31.07 -7.08
CA CYS A 420 19.23 29.86 -7.76
C CYS A 420 18.41 30.14 -9.02
N HIS A 421 18.33 31.41 -9.42
CA HIS A 421 17.92 31.81 -10.76
C HIS A 421 19.18 31.87 -11.64
N LEU A 422 19.14 31.30 -12.84
CA LEU A 422 20.33 31.24 -13.69
C LEU A 422 20.60 32.62 -14.31
N HIS A 423 21.56 33.33 -13.72
CA HIS A 423 22.11 34.57 -14.27
C HIS A 423 23.49 34.29 -14.87
N CYS A 424 23.72 34.82 -16.06
CA CYS A 424 25.00 34.68 -16.76
C CYS A 424 25.47 36.05 -17.24
N GLN A 425 26.79 36.25 -17.23
CA GLN A 425 27.44 37.49 -17.64
C GLN A 425 28.19 37.28 -18.95
N SER A 426 28.03 38.17 -19.93
CA SER A 426 28.87 38.15 -21.11
C SER A 426 30.29 38.60 -20.77
N LYS A 427 31.28 37.86 -21.26
CA LYS A 427 32.70 38.20 -21.17
C LYS A 427 33.05 39.48 -21.96
N GLU A 428 32.38 39.70 -23.09
CA GLU A 428 32.64 40.77 -24.05
C GLU A 428 32.01 42.09 -23.60
N THR A 429 30.72 42.08 -23.25
CA THR A 429 29.97 43.30 -22.93
C THR A 429 29.78 43.55 -21.45
N ARG A 430 30.08 42.56 -20.59
CA ARG A 430 29.80 42.58 -19.14
C ARG A 430 28.32 42.63 -18.76
N ASP A 431 27.42 42.51 -19.74
CA ASP A 431 25.99 42.48 -19.49
C ASP A 431 25.60 41.22 -18.74
N VAL A 432 24.74 41.37 -17.73
CA VAL A 432 24.20 40.29 -16.93
C VAL A 432 22.76 40.05 -17.34
N VAL A 433 22.45 38.83 -17.77
CA VAL A 433 21.12 38.45 -18.25
C VAL A 433 20.57 37.32 -17.39
N PHE A 434 19.28 37.39 -17.07
CA PHE A 434 18.55 36.26 -16.51
C PHE A 434 18.10 35.34 -17.64
N MET A 435 18.55 34.08 -17.62
CA MET A 435 18.34 33.12 -18.72
C MET A 435 16.93 32.51 -18.76
N GLN A 436 15.99 33.04 -17.97
CA GLN A 436 14.62 32.51 -17.80
C GLN A 436 14.56 31.04 -17.37
N ARG A 437 15.62 30.55 -16.71
CA ARG A 437 15.74 29.19 -16.19
C ARG A 437 16.23 29.22 -14.75
N MET A 438 15.89 28.18 -13.99
CA MET A 438 16.47 27.96 -12.67
C MET A 438 17.80 27.22 -12.78
N VAL A 439 18.68 27.46 -11.83
CA VAL A 439 19.91 26.68 -11.69
C VAL A 439 19.53 25.24 -11.34
N LEU A 440 20.16 24.27 -12.01
CA LEU A 440 19.91 22.85 -11.80
C LEU A 440 20.13 22.44 -10.34
N ASP A 441 19.25 21.57 -9.86
CA ASP A 441 19.23 21.13 -8.48
C ASP A 441 20.52 20.39 -8.08
N GLY A 442 21.10 20.79 -6.94
CA GLY A 442 22.39 20.32 -6.43
C GLY A 442 23.57 21.23 -6.76
N THR A 443 23.40 22.20 -7.67
CA THR A 443 24.41 23.25 -7.90
C THR A 443 24.53 24.14 -6.66
N ARG A 444 25.75 24.52 -6.26
CA ARG A 444 25.94 25.42 -5.11
C ARG A 444 25.27 26.76 -5.33
N CYS A 445 24.66 27.34 -4.30
CA CYS A 445 24.07 28.67 -4.39
C CYS A 445 25.13 29.77 -4.51
N SER A 446 26.24 29.59 -3.81
CA SER A 446 27.33 30.56 -3.73
C SER A 446 28.66 29.83 -3.79
N TYR A 447 29.64 30.43 -4.46
CA TYR A 447 31.00 29.91 -4.48
C TYR A 447 31.69 30.03 -3.10
N LYS A 448 31.15 30.89 -2.23
CA LYS A 448 31.67 31.11 -0.86
C LYS A 448 31.12 30.11 0.16
N ASP A 449 30.00 29.47 -0.15
CA ASP A 449 29.33 28.54 0.77
C ASP A 449 29.18 27.13 0.15
N PRO A 450 30.04 26.17 0.55
CA PRO A 450 29.97 24.81 0.05
C PRO A 450 28.82 23.99 0.65
N HIS A 451 28.04 24.54 1.59
CA HIS A 451 26.96 23.85 2.28
C HIS A 451 25.57 24.16 1.74
N SER A 452 25.42 25.20 0.93
CA SER A 452 24.11 25.59 0.39
C SER A 452 24.01 25.26 -1.09
N VAL A 453 22.93 24.58 -1.48
CA VAL A 453 22.68 24.13 -2.85
C VAL A 453 21.30 24.58 -3.32
N CYS A 454 21.18 24.79 -4.62
CA CYS A 454 19.92 25.10 -5.26
C CYS A 454 19.03 23.86 -5.31
N VAL A 455 17.79 24.01 -4.86
CA VAL A 455 16.77 22.96 -4.86
C VAL A 455 15.44 23.62 -5.21
N ARG A 456 14.84 23.25 -6.34
CA ARG A 456 13.60 23.83 -6.87
C ARG A 456 13.62 25.36 -6.96
N GLY A 457 14.77 25.92 -7.32
CA GLY A 457 14.96 27.37 -7.49
C GLY A 457 15.18 28.15 -6.20
N GLU A 458 15.20 27.49 -5.04
CA GLU A 458 15.55 28.11 -3.75
C GLU A 458 16.92 27.63 -3.25
N CYS A 459 17.57 28.46 -2.44
CA CYS A 459 18.86 28.13 -1.85
C CYS A 459 18.69 27.44 -0.50
N GLU A 460 18.95 26.13 -0.47
CA GLU A 460 18.74 25.29 0.70
C GLU A 460 20.06 24.88 1.36
N VAL A 461 20.12 24.99 2.68
CA VAL A 461 21.31 24.65 3.48
C VAL A 461 21.32 23.14 3.78
N LYS A 462 22.49 22.50 3.68
CA LYS A 462 22.73 21.13 4.18
C LYS A 462 22.21 20.96 5.61
N ARG A 463 21.02 20.40 5.79
CA ARG A 463 20.64 19.79 7.07
C ARG A 463 21.35 18.45 7.18
N CYS A 464 22.54 18.44 7.78
CA CYS A 464 23.12 17.20 8.29
C CYS A 464 22.11 16.58 9.27
N GLY A 465 21.75 15.31 9.04
CA GLY A 465 20.63 14.64 9.69
C GLY A 465 20.58 14.86 11.20
N VAL A 466 19.61 15.66 11.63
CA VAL A 466 19.05 15.61 12.98
C VAL A 466 17.59 15.24 12.77
N GLY A 467 17.29 13.96 12.98
CA GLY A 467 15.91 13.52 13.14
C GLY A 467 15.33 14.21 14.36
N ILE A 468 14.17 14.84 14.16
CA ILE A 468 13.16 15.02 15.21
C ILE A 468 12.02 14.10 14.81
#